data_AF-A0A1L6ZL82-F1
#
_entry.id   AF-A0A1L6ZL82-F1
#
_cell.length_a   1.000
_cell.length_b   1.000
_cell.length_c   1.000
_cell.angle_alpha   90.00
_cell.angle_beta   90.00
_cell.angle_gamma   90.00
#
_symmetry.space_group_name_H-M   'P 1'
#
loop_
_entity.id
_entity.type
_entity.pdbx_description
1 polymer ?
#
loop_
_entity_poly.entity_id
_entity_poly.type
_entity_poly.pdbx_seq_one_letter_code
_entity_poly.pdbx_strand_id
1 'polypeptide(L)'
;MNETTDVLSLSSQVKDLVLRSLDDSSKVSIGADEELTNHGLDSIKAVSLILELEEVFDIQFADEELLTEHFSTINKIVHQLQNKLAD
;
A
#
# COMPACT_ATOMS: atom_id res chain seq x y z
N MET A 1 1.11 18.51 -18.15
CA MET A 1 2.39 17.89 -17.77
C MET A 1 2.32 17.69 -16.26
N ASN A 2 2.17 16.52 -15.63
CA ASN A 2 2.15 15.12 -16.06
C ASN A 2 1.29 14.31 -15.03
N GLU A 3 0.00 14.10 -15.24
CA GLU A 3 -0.81 13.26 -14.31
C GLU A 3 -0.36 11.78 -14.32
N THR A 4 0.27 11.32 -15.42
CA THR A 4 0.72 9.93 -15.58
C THR A 4 2.06 9.64 -14.89
N THR A 5 2.87 10.66 -14.58
CA THR A 5 4.18 10.47 -13.94
C THR A 5 4.04 10.20 -12.44
N ASP A 6 3.00 10.77 -11.81
CA ASP A 6 2.75 10.61 -10.37
C ASP A 6 2.30 9.20 -10.00
N VAL A 7 1.32 8.64 -10.73
CA VAL A 7 0.73 7.32 -10.40
C VAL A 7 1.73 6.16 -10.57
N LEU A 8 2.57 6.20 -11.61
CA LEU A 8 3.62 5.20 -11.81
C LEU A 8 4.67 5.26 -10.70
N SER A 9 4.95 6.45 -10.17
CA SER A 9 5.88 6.62 -9.05
C SER A 9 5.27 6.14 -7.73
N LEU A 10 3.99 6.43 -7.48
CA LEU A 10 3.26 6.03 -6.28
C LEU A 10 3.14 4.51 -6.18
N SER A 11 2.69 3.86 -7.26
CA SER A 11 2.58 2.39 -7.29
C SER A 11 3.91 1.68 -7.04
N SER A 12 5.03 2.23 -7.55
CA SER A 12 6.37 1.71 -7.25
C SER A 12 6.71 1.85 -5.77
N GLN A 13 6.46 3.02 -5.17
CA GLN A 13 6.73 3.28 -3.75
C GLN A 13 5.89 2.36 -2.85
N VAL A 14 4.60 2.22 -3.12
CA VAL A 14 3.72 1.31 -2.38
C VAL A 14 4.23 -0.13 -2.47
N LYS A 15 4.63 -0.57 -3.67
CA LYS A 15 5.18 -1.91 -3.85
C LYS A 15 6.43 -2.13 -3.00
N ASP A 16 7.34 -1.15 -2.96
CA ASP A 16 8.54 -1.24 -2.12
C ASP A 16 8.20 -1.32 -0.62
N LEU A 17 7.22 -0.54 -0.15
CA LEU A 17 6.77 -0.59 1.26
C LEU A 17 6.12 -1.94 1.61
N VAL A 18 5.25 -2.45 0.73
CA VAL A 18 4.63 -3.77 0.91
C VAL A 18 5.69 -4.86 1.00
N LEU A 19 6.69 -4.85 0.10
CA LEU A 19 7.76 -5.84 0.11
C LEU A 19 8.60 -5.78 1.40
N ARG A 20 8.85 -4.57 1.92
CA ARG A 20 9.52 -4.40 3.23
C ARG A 20 8.69 -4.95 4.38
N SER A 21 7.39 -4.64 4.43
CA SER A 21 6.48 -5.10 5.48
C SER A 21 6.32 -6.63 5.51
N LEU A 22 6.49 -7.29 4.37
CA LEU A 22 6.44 -8.74 4.28
C LEU A 22 7.71 -9.44 4.75
N ASP A 23 8.78 -8.69 5.06
CA ASP A 23 10.15 -9.19 5.30
C ASP A 23 10.66 -10.06 4.14
N ASP A 24 10.05 -9.93 2.95
CA ASP A 24 10.32 -10.82 1.85
C ASP A 24 11.50 -10.29 1.04
N SER A 25 12.67 -10.85 1.34
CA SER A 25 13.90 -10.63 0.57
C SER A 25 13.90 -11.40 -0.76
N SER A 26 12.89 -12.26 -0.99
CA SER A 26 12.76 -12.96 -2.25
C SER A 26 12.19 -12.00 -3.30
N LYS A 27 12.78 -12.01 -4.49
CA LYS A 27 12.36 -11.17 -5.62
C LYS A 27 11.02 -11.63 -6.21
N VAL A 28 10.07 -12.08 -5.38
CA VAL A 28 8.73 -12.48 -5.80
C VAL A 28 8.04 -11.24 -6.34
N SER A 29 7.68 -11.30 -7.63
CA SER A 29 6.91 -10.24 -8.25
C SER A 29 5.45 -10.41 -7.83
N ILE A 30 5.04 -9.69 -6.79
CA ILE A 30 3.64 -9.56 -6.41
C ILE A 30 2.90 -8.77 -7.50
N GLY A 31 1.79 -9.31 -7.98
CA GLY A 31 0.87 -8.64 -8.90
C GLY A 31 0.11 -7.50 -8.21
N ALA A 32 -0.26 -6.45 -8.96
CA ALA A 32 -0.92 -5.28 -8.35
C ALA A 32 -2.31 -5.60 -7.76
N ASP A 33 -3.02 -6.57 -8.34
CA ASP A 33 -4.34 -7.04 -7.93
C ASP A 33 -4.29 -8.33 -7.12
N GLU A 34 -3.08 -8.78 -6.74
CA GLU A 34 -2.90 -10.02 -5.99
C GLU A 34 -3.11 -9.79 -4.49
N GLU A 35 -3.81 -10.73 -3.85
CA GLU A 35 -4.06 -10.68 -2.41
C GLU A 35 -2.75 -10.86 -1.63
N LEU A 36 -2.36 -9.82 -0.88
CA LEU A 36 -1.14 -9.78 -0.10
C LEU A 36 -1.13 -10.80 1.05
N THR A 37 -2.31 -11.24 1.48
CA THR A 37 -2.46 -12.33 2.46
C THR A 37 -1.88 -13.65 1.95
N ASN A 38 -1.89 -13.89 0.63
CA ASN A 38 -1.22 -15.05 0.01
C ASN A 38 0.31 -14.96 0.09
N HIS A 39 0.84 -13.74 0.28
CA HIS A 39 2.27 -13.45 0.42
C HIS A 39 2.69 -13.26 1.88
N GLY A 40 1.81 -13.58 2.83
CA GLY A 40 2.13 -13.50 4.25
C GLY A 40 1.86 -12.15 4.90
N LEU A 41 1.00 -11.30 4.30
CA LEU A 41 0.42 -10.16 5.00
C LEU A 41 -0.61 -10.67 6.00
N ASP A 42 -0.34 -10.50 7.29
CA ASP A 42 -1.29 -10.75 8.37
C ASP A 42 -1.83 -9.44 8.94
N SER A 43 -2.74 -9.52 9.93
CA SER A 43 -3.35 -8.33 10.53
C SER A 43 -2.34 -7.40 11.20
N ILE A 44 -1.24 -7.92 11.77
CA ILE A 44 -0.23 -7.11 12.45
C ILE A 44 0.60 -6.38 11.40
N LYS A 45 1.07 -7.09 10.37
CA LYS A 45 1.81 -6.50 9.26
C LYS A 45 0.99 -5.50 8.47
N ALA A 46 -0.32 -5.75 8.29
CA ALA A 46 -1.22 -4.80 7.66
C ALA A 46 -1.31 -3.49 8.45
N VAL A 47 -1.44 -3.55 9.79
CA VAL A 47 -1.43 -2.35 10.63
C VAL A 47 -0.08 -1.63 10.56
N SER A 48 1.04 -2.36 10.61
CA SER A 48 2.37 -1.76 10.45
C SER A 48 2.56 -1.09 9.09
N LEU A 49 2.09 -1.72 8.01
CA LEU A 49 2.11 -1.15 6.66
C LEU A 49 1.30 0.15 6.61
N ILE A 50 0.10 0.17 7.19
CA ILE A 50 -0.74 1.36 7.23
C ILE A 50 -0.02 2.52 7.95
N LEU A 51 0.57 2.26 9.12
CA LEU A 51 1.32 3.28 9.85
C LEU A 51 2.52 3.81 9.05
N GLU A 52 3.23 2.93 8.34
CA GLU A 52 4.35 3.33 7.48
C GLU A 52 3.86 4.17 6.28
N LEU A 53 2.69 3.86 5.71
CA LEU A 53 2.07 4.67 4.66
C LEU A 53 1.71 6.06 5.18
N GLU A 54 1.11 6.17 6.36
CA GLU A 54 0.80 7.46 6.99
C GLU A 54 2.05 8.32 7.21
N GLU A 55 3.14 7.71 7.71
CA GLU A 55 4.41 8.40 7.93
C GLU A 55 5.09 8.84 6.62
N VAL A 56 5.13 7.96 5.61
CA VAL A 56 5.85 8.23 4.34
C VAL A 56 5.13 9.27 3.48
N PHE A 57 3.79 9.24 3.46
CA PHE A 57 2.99 10.13 2.65
C PHE A 57 2.43 11.35 3.40
N ASP A 58 2.71 11.47 4.70
CA ASP A 58 2.24 12.54 5.59
C ASP A 58 0.70 12.67 5.58
N ILE A 59 0.02 11.51 5.69
CA ILE A 59 -1.45 11.39 5.67
C ILE A 59 -1.96 10.71 6.94
N GLN A 60 -3.28 10.74 7.13
CA GLN A 60 -3.95 9.99 8.19
C GLN A 60 -5.23 9.32 7.69
N PHE A 61 -5.40 8.03 7.97
CA PHE A 61 -6.61 7.28 7.72
C PHE A 61 -7.54 7.37 8.93
N ALA A 62 -8.84 7.57 8.69
CA ALA A 62 -9.84 7.46 9.73
C ALA A 62 -10.08 5.98 10.07
N ASP A 63 -10.53 5.69 11.30
CA ASP A 63 -10.82 4.32 11.75
C ASP A 63 -11.74 3.54 10.80
N GLU A 64 -12.67 4.24 10.16
CA GLU A 64 -13.63 3.68 9.18
C GLU A 64 -12.96 3.23 7.88
N GLU A 65 -11.80 3.80 7.55
CA GLU A 65 -11.03 3.50 6.35
C GLU A 65 -10.06 2.33 6.55
N LEU A 66 -9.69 2.03 7.81
CA LEU A 66 -8.74 0.99 8.25
C LEU A 66 -9.25 -0.46 8.09
N LEU A 67 -10.16 -0.70 7.15
CA LEU A 67 -10.66 -2.05 6.85
C LEU A 67 -9.59 -2.83 6.09
N THR A 68 -9.21 -4.01 6.59
CA THR A 68 -8.18 -4.87 5.96
C THR A 68 -8.44 -5.12 4.47
N GLU A 69 -9.71 -5.19 4.05
CA GLU A 69 -10.10 -5.37 2.65
C GLU A 69 -9.63 -4.23 1.73
N HIS A 70 -9.48 -3.01 2.24
CA HIS A 70 -8.96 -1.85 1.50
C HIS A 70 -7.44 -1.89 1.30
N PHE A 71 -6.73 -2.69 2.09
CA PHE A 71 -5.26 -2.82 2.04
C PHE A 71 -4.83 -4.22 1.59
N SER A 72 -5.75 -4.99 1.00
CA SER A 72 -5.53 -6.39 0.67
C SER A 72 -4.72 -6.59 -0.63
N THR A 73 -4.64 -5.57 -1.50
CA THR A 73 -3.83 -5.57 -2.74
C THR A 73 -3.11 -4.24 -2.92
N ILE A 74 -2.02 -4.22 -3.70
CA ILE A 74 -1.25 -2.99 -4.00
C ILE A 74 -2.14 -1.94 -4.66
N ASN A 75 -2.98 -2.33 -5.63
CA ASN A 75 -3.86 -1.39 -6.33
C ASN A 75 -4.86 -0.72 -5.38
N LYS A 76 -5.43 -1.47 -4.42
CA LYS A 76 -6.35 -0.89 -3.45
C LYS A 76 -5.63 0.10 -2.52
N ILE A 77 -4.42 -0.23 -2.06
CA ILE A 77 -3.60 0.68 -1.26
C ILE A 77 -3.31 1.97 -2.04
N VAL A 78 -2.86 1.85 -3.29
CA VAL A 78 -2.62 3.01 -4.17
C VAL A 78 -3.88 3.85 -4.31
N HIS A 79 -5.05 3.23 -4.49
CA HIS A 79 -6.31 3.95 -4.58
C HIS A 79 -6.63 4.72 -3.31
N GLN A 80 -6.41 4.14 -2.13
CA GLN A 80 -6.60 4.84 -0.85
C GLN A 80 -5.67 6.04 -0.70
N LEU A 81 -4.40 5.88 -1.08
CA LEU A 81 -3.44 6.99 -1.07
C LEU A 81 -3.82 8.09 -2.05
N GLN A 82 -4.27 7.74 -3.25
CA GLN A 82 -4.72 8.73 -4.24
C GLN A 82 -5.88 9.56 -3.73
N ASN A 83 -6.85 8.93 -3.06
CA ASN A 83 -7.96 9.64 -2.46
C ASN A 83 -7.45 10.60 -1.37
N LYS A 84 -6.53 10.15 -0.51
CA LYS A 84 -5.95 10.97 0.56
C LYS A 84 -5.08 12.13 0.09
N LEU A 85 -4.32 11.95 -0.98
CA LEU A 85 -3.44 12.98 -1.54
C LEU A 85 -4.19 14.00 -2.42
N ALA A 86 -5.44 13.70 -2.79
CA ALA A 86 -6.28 14.60 -3.58
C ALA A 86 -7.20 15.49 -2.72
N ASP A 87 -7.38 15.18 -1.43
CA ASP A 87 -8.06 16.01 -0.43
C ASP A 87 -7.16 17.17 0.07
#